data_AF-A0A5C5ZH53-F1
#
_entry.id   AF-A0A5C5ZH53-F1
#
_cell.length_a   1.000
_cell.length_b   1.000
_cell.length_c   1.000
_cell.angle_alpha   90.00
_cell.angle_beta   90.00
_cell.angle_gamma   90.00
#
_symmetry.space_group_name_H-M   'P 1'
#
loop_
_entity.id
_entity.type
_entity.pdbx_description
1 polymer ?
#
loop_
_entity_poly.entity_id
_entity_poly.type
_entity_poly.pdbx_seq_one_letter_code
_entity_poly.pdbx_strand_id
1 'polypeptide(L)'
;MKTNWLCGVAAALGLSMTAGAALATIPYTPVTPPGNLALGPGVVAPSDVLGKEYSHDFDESTLGGGGLPDPEQVIAWDGVGGTADGVDFSGSRPNDDTDRQVDAIANHADALFNPLREDLAHLIFSHDDQITVYGGPAGGPSMFAMPSAGPVLLSNGNTIGGAGEVSVERAGAYHPASSQTVWAKQPEVNGMPLPRDVDGVEVWGPEPGLTGDADRYSLELDFETGASIWNASGTPYLSHPMVVSAVESLLGMIPGPAILPYDNQESRNAINIDALMVLDNTGDTERFDEDPAGGSGDTVIFSIRQVVDPMDATGYYATGSELFVLDGLGGVSFLKHGGHVWDKAYALTDLSVTGMTPGGFDYHGVIDINAIEAIAQVPEPAGLVLLVGGFMAMAVTRWRLG
;
A
#
# COMPACT_ATOMS: atom_id res chain seq x y z
N MET A 1 -52.00 56.00 -23.27
CA MET A 1 -50.75 56.61 -22.74
C MET A 1 -49.84 55.44 -22.39
N LYS A 2 -48.90 55.03 -23.25
CA LYS A 2 -47.51 55.52 -23.37
C LYS A 2 -46.82 55.67 -22.01
N THR A 3 -45.89 54.76 -21.67
CA THR A 3 -44.44 55.07 -21.60
C THR A 3 -43.57 53.81 -21.51
N ASN A 4 -42.57 53.78 -22.38
CA ASN A 4 -41.45 52.83 -22.48
C ASN A 4 -40.55 52.88 -21.25
N TRP A 5 -39.98 51.75 -20.82
CA TRP A 5 -38.63 51.69 -20.27
C TRP A 5 -37.92 50.44 -20.79
N LEU A 6 -36.91 50.66 -21.61
CA LEU A 6 -36.00 49.70 -22.23
C LEU A 6 -34.61 50.31 -22.01
N CYS A 7 -33.82 49.70 -21.13
CA CYS A 7 -32.37 49.86 -20.95
C CYS A 7 -31.97 48.56 -20.23
N GLY A 8 -31.25 47.60 -20.80
CA GLY A 8 -29.97 47.76 -21.49
C GLY A 8 -28.89 47.32 -20.51
N VAL A 9 -28.60 46.01 -20.45
CA VAL A 9 -27.40 45.49 -19.77
C VAL A 9 -26.74 44.44 -20.67
N ALA A 10 -25.62 44.89 -21.22
CA ALA A 10 -24.44 44.21 -21.74
C ALA A 10 -24.47 42.67 -21.89
N ALA A 11 -24.29 42.24 -23.15
CA ALA A 11 -23.72 40.94 -23.47
C ALA A 11 -22.25 40.90 -23.03
N ALA A 12 -21.96 40.17 -21.96
CA ALA A 12 -20.62 39.70 -21.66
C ALA A 12 -20.38 38.39 -22.43
N LEU A 13 -19.81 38.50 -23.62
CA LEU A 13 -19.10 37.40 -24.28
C LEU A 13 -17.87 37.09 -23.43
N GLY A 14 -18.04 36.26 -22.41
CA GLY A 14 -16.93 35.66 -21.69
C GLY A 14 -16.22 34.71 -22.64
N LEU A 15 -14.97 35.04 -22.98
CA LEU A 15 -14.04 34.05 -23.51
C LEU A 15 -13.97 32.90 -22.50
N SER A 16 -14.61 31.77 -22.82
CA SER A 16 -14.27 30.50 -22.21
C SER A 16 -12.87 30.14 -22.73
N MET A 17 -11.85 30.56 -22.00
CA MET A 17 -10.55 29.91 -22.12
C MET A 17 -10.74 28.49 -21.59
N THR A 18 -11.05 27.57 -22.49
CA THR A 18 -10.74 26.16 -22.29
C THR A 18 -9.23 26.07 -22.23
N ALA A 19 -8.65 26.32 -21.06
CA ALA A 19 -7.34 25.80 -20.75
C ALA A 19 -7.51 24.28 -20.82
N GLY A 20 -7.23 23.71 -22.00
CA GLY A 20 -6.99 22.27 -22.05
C GLY A 20 -5.90 22.00 -21.04
N ALA A 21 -6.17 21.16 -20.05
CA ALA A 21 -5.11 20.64 -19.21
C ALA A 21 -4.05 20.10 -20.17
N ALA A 22 -2.86 20.71 -20.16
CA ALA A 22 -1.73 20.13 -20.85
C ALA A 22 -1.40 18.86 -20.07
N LEU A 23 -1.94 17.73 -20.52
CA LEU A 23 -1.61 16.41 -20.03
C LEU A 23 -0.21 16.09 -20.56
N ALA A 24 0.81 16.69 -19.95
CA ALA A 24 2.20 16.50 -20.31
C ALA A 24 2.81 15.45 -19.39
N THR A 25 2.95 14.20 -19.86
CA THR A 25 3.58 13.11 -19.10
C THR A 25 4.93 13.55 -18.57
N ILE A 26 5.14 13.40 -17.26
CA ILE A 26 6.46 13.60 -16.64
C ILE A 26 7.22 12.30 -16.89
N PRO A 27 8.29 12.32 -17.69
CA PRO A 27 9.00 11.11 -18.02
C PRO A 27 9.72 10.56 -16.78
N TYR A 28 9.59 9.25 -16.56
CA TYR A 28 10.38 8.52 -15.57
C TYR A 28 11.87 8.81 -15.74
N THR A 29 12.52 9.18 -14.63
CA THR A 29 13.98 9.30 -14.56
C THR A 29 14.54 8.21 -13.64
N PRO A 30 15.42 7.32 -14.13
CA PRO A 30 15.99 6.27 -13.30
C PRO A 30 16.62 6.82 -12.04
N VAL A 31 16.28 6.22 -10.90
CA VAL A 31 16.78 6.67 -9.60
C VAL A 31 18.21 6.16 -9.42
N THR A 32 19.09 7.03 -8.94
CA THR A 32 20.48 6.63 -8.66
C THR A 32 20.53 5.96 -7.29
N PRO A 33 21.16 4.78 -7.15
CA PRO A 33 21.23 4.09 -5.88
C PRO A 33 21.68 5.01 -4.76
N PRO A 34 20.92 5.08 -3.65
CA PRO A 34 21.47 5.66 -2.46
C PRO A 34 22.68 4.82 -2.04
N GLY A 35 23.53 5.37 -1.18
CA GLY A 35 24.54 4.54 -0.52
C GLY A 35 23.89 3.34 0.19
N ASN A 36 24.70 2.38 0.64
CA ASN A 36 24.22 1.15 1.27
C ASN A 36 23.05 1.38 2.24
N LEU A 37 21.97 0.62 2.07
CA LEU A 37 20.85 0.57 3.01
C LEU A 37 21.35 0.37 4.44
N ALA A 38 20.79 1.12 5.38
CA ALA A 38 21.05 0.93 6.79
C ALA A 38 19.75 1.00 7.59
N LEU A 39 19.63 0.13 8.58
CA LEU A 39 18.58 0.22 9.56
C LEU A 39 18.84 1.41 10.50
N GLY A 40 17.78 2.04 10.98
CA GLY A 40 17.88 3.12 11.96
C GLY A 40 16.68 4.07 11.95
N PRO A 41 16.78 5.19 12.70
CA PRO A 41 15.64 6.06 12.97
C PRO A 41 15.21 6.94 11.78
N GLY A 42 16.04 7.09 10.75
CA GLY A 42 15.75 7.90 9.58
C GLY A 42 14.82 7.21 8.58
N VAL A 43 14.12 8.00 7.79
CA VAL A 43 13.29 7.52 6.68
C VAL A 43 13.92 8.02 5.39
N VAL A 44 14.27 7.12 4.47
CA VAL A 44 14.75 7.47 3.12
C VAL A 44 13.67 8.25 2.36
N ALA A 45 14.06 9.24 1.57
CA ALA A 45 13.11 9.99 0.75
C ALA A 45 12.62 9.14 -0.43
N PRO A 46 11.37 9.33 -0.92
CA PRO A 46 10.87 8.59 -2.08
C PRO A 46 11.78 8.67 -3.31
N SER A 47 12.36 9.85 -3.56
CA SER A 47 13.30 10.11 -4.66
C SER A 47 14.64 9.38 -4.54
N ASP A 48 14.94 8.81 -3.37
CA ASP A 48 16.18 8.09 -3.09
C ASP A 48 15.97 6.57 -3.02
N VAL A 49 14.74 6.09 -3.19
CA VAL A 49 14.43 4.64 -3.23
C VAL A 49 14.41 4.17 -4.68
N LEU A 50 15.04 3.04 -4.94
CA LEU A 50 15.17 2.49 -6.30
C LEU A 50 14.02 1.58 -6.66
N GLY A 51 13.80 1.42 -7.96
CA GLY A 51 13.05 0.31 -8.54
C GLY A 51 11.57 0.34 -8.21
N LYS A 52 11.04 1.46 -7.71
CA LYS A 52 9.68 1.53 -7.19
C LYS A 52 8.65 1.24 -8.28
N GLU A 53 7.67 0.41 -7.95
CA GLU A 53 6.55 0.03 -8.82
C GLU A 53 5.22 0.10 -8.06
N TYR A 54 4.13 0.61 -8.67
CA TYR A 54 2.77 0.59 -8.10
C TYR A 54 1.72 0.06 -9.08
N SER A 55 0.63 -0.47 -8.54
CA SER A 55 -0.70 -0.51 -9.18
C SER A 55 -1.64 0.52 -8.55
N HIS A 56 -2.75 0.84 -9.20
CA HIS A 56 -3.79 1.76 -8.71
C HIS A 56 -5.10 1.49 -9.44
N ASP A 57 -6.25 1.99 -9.00
CA ASP A 57 -7.52 1.77 -9.71
C ASP A 57 -7.64 2.69 -10.94
N PHE A 58 -7.89 2.23 -12.18
CA PHE A 58 -8.27 0.88 -12.68
C PHE A 58 -7.15 0.13 -13.41
N ASP A 59 -5.93 0.29 -12.93
CA ASP A 59 -4.64 0.17 -13.60
C ASP A 59 -4.57 1.02 -14.87
N GLU A 60 -3.39 1.57 -15.16
CA GLU A 60 -3.23 2.43 -16.32
C GLU A 60 -1.88 2.22 -17.00
N SER A 61 -1.87 2.35 -18.32
CA SER A 61 -0.65 2.63 -19.07
C SER A 61 -0.37 4.12 -19.09
N THR A 62 0.90 4.46 -18.93
CA THR A 62 1.47 5.81 -19.10
C THR A 62 1.48 6.28 -20.56
N LEU A 63 1.07 5.44 -21.52
CA LEU A 63 0.96 5.74 -22.97
C LEU A 63 -0.21 6.68 -23.29
N GLY A 64 -0.33 7.79 -22.58
CA GLY A 64 -1.42 8.73 -22.77
C GLY A 64 -1.36 9.87 -21.79
N GLY A 65 -1.97 10.99 -22.16
CA GLY A 65 -2.16 12.07 -21.20
C GLY A 65 -3.12 11.62 -20.10
N GLY A 66 -2.61 11.39 -18.90
CA GLY A 66 -3.41 11.06 -17.72
C GLY A 66 -3.90 9.61 -17.63
N GLY A 67 -3.08 8.67 -18.11
CA GLY A 67 -3.38 7.25 -18.05
C GLY A 67 -4.34 6.79 -19.15
N LEU A 68 -4.07 5.62 -19.73
CA LEU A 68 -5.06 4.85 -20.46
C LEU A 68 -5.38 3.61 -19.62
N PRO A 69 -6.66 3.29 -19.34
CA PRO A 69 -7.00 2.08 -18.61
C PRO A 69 -6.35 0.86 -19.25
N ASP A 70 -5.58 0.14 -18.45
CA ASP A 70 -4.82 -1.04 -18.87
C ASP A 70 -4.73 -1.96 -17.64
N PRO A 71 -5.77 -2.76 -17.36
CA PRO A 71 -5.79 -3.70 -16.24
C PRO A 71 -4.50 -4.52 -16.20
N GLU A 72 -4.00 -4.81 -15.01
CA GLU A 72 -2.78 -5.60 -14.80
C GLU A 72 -1.46 -4.94 -15.16
N GLN A 73 -1.51 -3.67 -15.58
CA GLN A 73 -0.32 -2.86 -15.81
C GLN A 73 0.18 -2.25 -14.49
N VAL A 74 1.42 -2.59 -14.15
CA VAL A 74 2.18 -1.97 -13.05
C VAL A 74 2.97 -0.78 -13.57
N ILE A 75 3.09 0.28 -12.77
CA ILE A 75 3.78 1.52 -13.13
C ILE A 75 5.08 1.68 -12.33
N ALA A 76 6.20 1.85 -13.03
CA ALA A 76 7.45 2.28 -12.44
C ALA A 76 7.40 3.79 -12.12
N TRP A 77 7.89 4.21 -10.95
CA TRP A 77 7.89 5.62 -10.55
C TRP A 77 9.19 6.10 -9.91
N ASP A 78 9.58 7.35 -10.19
CA ASP A 78 10.90 7.87 -9.79
C ASP A 78 10.92 8.57 -8.41
N GLY A 79 9.75 8.85 -7.83
CA GLY A 79 9.63 9.53 -6.54
C GLY A 79 9.73 11.06 -6.63
N VAL A 80 9.76 11.61 -7.85
CA VAL A 80 9.66 13.05 -8.14
C VAL A 80 8.54 13.34 -9.15
N GLY A 81 7.65 12.37 -9.36
CA GLY A 81 6.44 12.45 -10.18
C GLY A 81 6.56 11.90 -11.60
N GLY A 82 7.72 11.39 -12.00
CA GLY A 82 7.91 10.74 -13.29
C GLY A 82 7.52 9.26 -13.25
N THR A 83 6.75 8.83 -14.24
CA THR A 83 6.22 7.47 -14.35
C THR A 83 6.48 6.86 -15.73
N ALA A 84 6.47 5.53 -15.80
CA ALA A 84 6.54 4.74 -17.03
C ALA A 84 5.96 3.34 -16.81
N ASP A 85 5.51 2.69 -17.89
CA ASP A 85 5.00 1.31 -17.83
C ASP A 85 6.11 0.36 -17.34
N GLY A 86 5.77 -0.47 -16.36
CA GLY A 86 6.58 -1.55 -15.81
C GLY A 86 6.07 -2.91 -16.28
N VAL A 87 5.98 -3.87 -15.35
CA VAL A 87 5.44 -5.21 -15.63
C VAL A 87 3.95 -5.15 -15.98
N ASP A 88 3.52 -5.99 -16.93
CA ASP A 88 2.12 -6.18 -17.31
C ASP A 88 1.80 -7.67 -17.16
N PHE A 89 0.85 -8.01 -16.28
CA PHE A 89 0.47 -9.40 -16.03
C PHE A 89 -0.59 -9.92 -17.00
N SER A 90 -1.07 -9.09 -17.93
CA SER A 90 -2.07 -9.45 -18.93
C SER A 90 -1.70 -10.70 -19.69
N GLY A 91 -2.60 -11.69 -19.69
CA GLY A 91 -2.42 -12.96 -20.39
C GLY A 91 -1.32 -13.87 -19.82
N SER A 92 -0.77 -13.56 -18.64
CA SER A 92 0.16 -14.45 -17.94
C SER A 92 -0.50 -15.78 -17.53
N ARG A 93 -1.80 -15.74 -17.19
CA ARG A 93 -2.56 -16.88 -16.67
C ARG A 93 -3.08 -17.77 -17.81
N PRO A 94 -2.66 -19.05 -17.92
CA PRO A 94 -3.00 -19.90 -19.08
C PRO A 94 -4.48 -20.29 -19.21
N ASN A 95 -5.27 -20.20 -18.14
CA ASN A 95 -6.67 -20.67 -18.10
C ASN A 95 -7.65 -19.57 -17.64
N ASP A 96 -7.19 -18.33 -17.54
CA ASP A 96 -8.01 -17.19 -17.18
C ASP A 96 -7.57 -16.00 -18.05
N ASP A 97 -8.41 -15.64 -19.02
CA ASP A 97 -8.21 -14.52 -19.93
C ASP A 97 -8.97 -13.27 -19.50
N THR A 98 -9.49 -13.27 -18.26
CA THR A 98 -10.15 -12.11 -17.68
C THR A 98 -9.08 -11.15 -17.18
N ASP A 99 -9.05 -9.98 -17.80
CA ASP A 99 -8.30 -8.82 -17.33
C ASP A 99 -8.96 -8.29 -16.05
N ARG A 100 -8.18 -8.14 -14.98
CA ARG A 100 -8.62 -7.72 -13.64
C ARG A 100 -7.67 -6.70 -13.04
N GLN A 101 -8.13 -5.94 -12.06
CA GLN A 101 -7.27 -4.99 -11.35
C GLN A 101 -6.23 -5.72 -10.49
N VAL A 102 -5.02 -5.17 -10.40
CA VAL A 102 -3.97 -5.67 -9.50
C VAL A 102 -4.11 -5.05 -8.12
N ASP A 103 -4.52 -5.88 -7.17
CA ASP A 103 -4.82 -5.50 -5.79
C ASP A 103 -3.62 -5.57 -4.85
N ALA A 104 -2.53 -6.20 -5.28
CA ALA A 104 -1.27 -6.21 -4.54
C ALA A 104 -0.13 -6.66 -5.45
N ILE A 105 1.07 -6.14 -5.20
CA ILE A 105 2.31 -6.60 -5.83
C ILE A 105 3.38 -6.78 -4.77
N ALA A 106 4.34 -7.67 -5.04
CA ALA A 106 5.53 -7.84 -4.23
C ALA A 106 6.64 -8.51 -5.03
N ASN A 107 7.87 -8.38 -4.51
CA ASN A 107 8.98 -9.24 -4.90
C ASN A 107 9.00 -10.49 -4.03
N HIS A 108 9.33 -11.65 -4.62
CA HIS A 108 9.47 -12.89 -3.87
C HIS A 108 10.52 -12.77 -2.75
N ALA A 109 11.52 -11.90 -2.87
CA ALA A 109 12.63 -11.79 -1.94
C ALA A 109 12.81 -10.38 -1.35
N ASP A 110 11.75 -9.84 -0.73
CA ASP A 110 11.76 -8.48 -0.16
C ASP A 110 12.92 -8.26 0.81
N ALA A 111 13.81 -7.32 0.46
CA ALA A 111 15.09 -7.14 1.13
C ALA A 111 14.96 -6.73 2.61
N LEU A 112 13.85 -6.05 2.95
CA LEU A 112 13.58 -5.53 4.28
C LEU A 112 12.47 -6.29 5.04
N PHE A 113 12.00 -7.43 4.51
CA PHE A 113 10.96 -8.26 5.14
C PHE A 113 11.31 -8.68 6.58
N ASN A 114 12.49 -9.27 6.78
CA ASN A 114 12.92 -9.70 8.11
C ASN A 114 13.18 -8.50 9.05
N PRO A 115 13.92 -7.46 8.64
CA PRO A 115 14.01 -6.23 9.42
C PRO A 115 12.66 -5.62 9.81
N LEU A 116 11.65 -5.66 8.94
CA LEU A 116 10.30 -5.18 9.24
C LEU A 116 9.66 -6.00 10.37
N ARG A 117 9.72 -7.33 10.28
CA ARG A 117 9.22 -8.26 11.32
C ARG A 117 9.94 -8.12 12.65
N GLU A 118 11.20 -7.71 12.62
CA GLU A 118 12.01 -7.41 13.80
C GLU A 118 11.77 -5.99 14.36
N ASP A 119 10.86 -5.22 13.73
CA ASP A 119 10.54 -3.82 14.07
C ASP A 119 11.74 -2.88 13.92
N LEU A 120 12.61 -3.15 12.92
CA LEU A 120 13.84 -2.41 12.60
C LEU A 120 13.81 -1.66 11.25
N ALA A 121 13.00 -2.07 10.29
CA ALA A 121 12.69 -1.28 9.09
C ALA A 121 11.33 -0.60 9.25
N HIS A 122 11.08 0.50 8.56
CA HIS A 122 9.80 1.20 8.61
C HIS A 122 8.82 0.57 7.61
N LEU A 123 7.55 0.43 8.00
CA LEU A 123 6.47 0.00 7.11
C LEU A 123 5.97 1.21 6.33
N ILE A 124 6.00 1.16 5.01
CA ILE A 124 5.19 2.04 4.17
C ILE A 124 3.89 1.35 3.80
N PHE A 125 2.83 2.15 3.63
CA PHE A 125 1.52 1.65 3.27
C PHE A 125 0.69 2.72 2.55
N SER A 126 -0.24 2.30 1.71
CA SER A 126 -1.35 3.12 1.20
C SER A 126 -2.67 2.65 1.81
N HIS A 127 -3.76 3.29 1.43
CA HIS A 127 -5.09 2.83 1.79
C HIS A 127 -6.09 3.10 0.66
N ASP A 128 -7.19 2.35 0.66
CA ASP A 128 -8.24 2.42 -0.35
C ASP A 128 -8.88 3.84 -0.41
N ASP A 129 -9.29 4.27 -1.61
CA ASP A 129 -10.07 5.48 -1.85
C ASP A 129 -11.54 5.34 -1.43
N GLN A 130 -11.94 4.14 -1.06
CA GLN A 130 -13.29 3.74 -0.75
C GLN A 130 -13.29 2.82 0.48
N ILE A 131 -13.82 3.32 1.60
CA ILE A 131 -14.00 2.52 2.81
C ILE A 131 -15.48 2.37 3.17
N THR A 132 -15.79 1.33 3.95
CA THR A 132 -17.08 1.20 4.62
C THR A 132 -17.00 1.74 6.04
N VAL A 133 -17.91 2.65 6.36
CA VAL A 133 -18.09 3.24 7.69
C VAL A 133 -19.33 2.68 8.37
N TYR A 134 -19.28 2.51 9.69
CA TYR A 134 -20.36 1.97 10.49
C TYR A 134 -20.97 3.03 11.42
N GLY A 135 -22.27 3.29 11.27
CA GLY A 135 -23.04 4.27 12.05
C GLY A 135 -23.77 3.67 13.26
N GLY A 136 -23.35 2.50 13.74
CA GLY A 136 -24.04 1.75 14.78
C GLY A 136 -25.30 1.00 14.29
N PRO A 137 -26.05 0.36 15.20
CA PRO A 137 -27.19 -0.50 14.83
C PRO A 137 -28.33 0.19 14.07
N ALA A 138 -28.46 1.51 14.20
CA ALA A 138 -29.49 2.29 13.52
C ALA A 138 -28.98 2.93 12.21
N GLY A 139 -27.68 3.21 12.10
CA GLY A 139 -27.06 3.82 10.92
C GLY A 139 -26.61 2.80 9.88
N GLY A 140 -26.24 1.58 10.31
CA GLY A 140 -25.74 0.52 9.44
C GLY A 140 -24.39 0.85 8.79
N PRO A 141 -23.90 -0.03 7.90
CA PRO A 141 -22.76 0.27 7.05
C PRO A 141 -23.13 1.29 5.97
N SER A 142 -22.18 2.15 5.62
CA SER A 142 -22.30 3.13 4.54
C SER A 142 -20.96 3.34 3.86
N MET A 143 -20.97 3.65 2.57
CA MET A 143 -19.74 3.90 1.82
C MET A 143 -19.21 5.30 2.10
N PHE A 144 -17.90 5.44 2.18
CA PHE A 144 -17.22 6.70 2.35
C PHE A 144 -16.03 6.79 1.40
N ALA A 145 -16.03 7.81 0.55
CA ALA A 145 -14.91 8.10 -0.32
C ALA A 145 -13.83 8.86 0.45
N MET A 146 -12.67 8.23 0.58
CA MET A 146 -11.47 8.85 1.11
C MET A 146 -10.91 9.87 0.11
N PRO A 147 -10.31 10.97 0.59
CA PRO A 147 -9.66 11.89 -0.32
C PRO A 147 -8.40 11.24 -0.90
N SER A 148 -8.21 11.37 -2.21
CA SER A 148 -7.02 10.90 -2.91
C SER A 148 -5.73 11.57 -2.44
N ALA A 149 -5.79 12.81 -1.92
CA ALA A 149 -4.68 13.50 -1.25
C ALA A 149 -5.04 13.90 0.18
N GLY A 150 -4.06 13.83 1.07
CA GLY A 150 -4.22 14.13 2.49
C GLY A 150 -4.41 15.62 2.79
N PRO A 151 -4.52 15.97 4.08
CA PRO A 151 -4.32 15.10 5.23
C PRO A 151 -5.54 14.24 5.58
N VAL A 152 -5.29 12.99 6.00
CA VAL A 152 -6.27 12.14 6.71
C VAL A 152 -5.89 12.07 8.18
N LEU A 153 -6.80 12.52 9.06
CA LEU A 153 -6.57 12.56 10.52
C LEU A 153 -7.07 11.27 11.18
N LEU A 154 -6.16 10.56 11.84
CA LEU A 154 -6.45 9.30 12.54
C LEU A 154 -6.83 9.50 14.01
N SER A 155 -7.42 8.48 14.61
CA SER A 155 -7.94 8.50 16.00
C SER A 155 -6.86 8.62 17.06
N ASN A 156 -5.63 8.19 16.77
CA ASN A 156 -4.47 8.41 17.64
C ASN A 156 -3.91 9.85 17.54
N GLY A 157 -4.45 10.68 16.66
CA GLY A 157 -4.05 12.07 16.44
C GLY A 157 -2.95 12.26 15.40
N ASN A 158 -2.44 11.19 14.80
CA ASN A 158 -1.50 11.28 13.69
C ASN A 158 -2.21 11.63 12.39
N THR A 159 -1.43 12.06 11.41
CA THR A 159 -1.92 12.42 10.08
C THR A 159 -1.15 11.65 9.03
N ILE A 160 -1.91 10.99 8.15
CA ILE A 160 -1.39 10.22 7.02
C ILE A 160 -1.80 10.89 5.70
N GLY A 161 -1.35 10.30 4.60
CA GLY A 161 -1.68 10.74 3.25
C GLY A 161 -3.16 10.51 2.91
N GLY A 162 -3.54 10.90 1.70
CA GLY A 162 -4.77 10.40 1.08
C GLY A 162 -4.53 9.03 0.43
N ALA A 163 -5.56 8.50 -0.23
CA ALA A 163 -5.50 7.18 -0.86
C ALA A 163 -4.43 7.09 -1.97
N GLY A 164 -4.27 8.14 -2.78
CA GLY A 164 -3.24 8.25 -3.82
C GLY A 164 -1.87 8.70 -3.30
N GLU A 165 -1.61 8.54 -2.00
CA GLU A 165 -0.35 8.87 -1.34
C GLU A 165 0.14 7.67 -0.53
N VAL A 166 1.45 7.59 -0.29
CA VAL A 166 2.03 6.53 0.51
C VAL A 166 2.45 7.09 1.87
N SER A 167 1.99 6.44 2.93
CA SER A 167 2.28 6.77 4.32
C SER A 167 3.33 5.84 4.90
N VAL A 168 3.86 6.18 6.06
CA VAL A 168 4.84 5.36 6.78
C VAL A 168 4.45 5.22 8.25
N GLU A 169 4.42 3.99 8.74
CA GLU A 169 4.49 3.65 10.15
C GLU A 169 5.95 3.44 10.53
N ARG A 170 6.43 4.19 11.52
CA ARG A 170 7.83 4.09 11.92
C ARG A 170 8.05 2.95 12.91
N ALA A 171 8.99 2.07 12.55
CA ALA A 171 9.68 1.13 13.45
C ALA A 171 9.72 1.55 14.94
N GLY A 172 9.09 0.74 15.78
CA GLY A 172 9.01 0.93 17.24
C GLY A 172 10.35 0.74 17.95
N ALA A 173 11.35 0.16 17.30
CA ALA A 173 12.72 0.14 17.83
C ALA A 173 13.32 1.53 17.97
N TYR A 174 12.83 2.52 17.21
CA TYR A 174 13.42 3.86 17.13
C TYR A 174 12.46 4.98 17.48
N HIS A 175 11.15 4.76 17.36
CA HIS A 175 10.11 5.78 17.54
C HIS A 175 9.07 5.32 18.57
N PRO A 176 8.27 6.24 19.15
CA PRO A 176 7.11 5.87 19.95
C PRO A 176 6.16 4.95 19.17
N ALA A 177 5.40 4.13 19.89
CA ALA A 177 4.45 3.25 19.23
C ALA A 177 3.42 4.04 18.42
N SER A 178 3.00 3.48 17.27
CA SER A 178 1.96 4.07 16.42
C SER A 178 2.36 5.45 15.95
N SER A 179 3.49 5.55 15.25
CA SER A 179 4.07 6.79 14.75
C SER A 179 3.93 6.88 13.23
N GLN A 180 2.81 7.44 12.76
CA GLN A 180 2.53 7.59 11.34
C GLN A 180 2.84 8.99 10.79
N THR A 181 3.22 9.06 9.51
CA THR A 181 3.28 10.29 8.70
C THR A 181 3.13 9.96 7.22
N VAL A 182 2.95 10.97 6.38
CA VAL A 182 3.10 10.83 4.91
C VAL A 182 4.57 10.57 4.56
N TRP A 183 4.83 9.62 3.65
CA TRP A 183 6.16 9.35 3.08
C TRP A 183 6.29 9.91 1.66
N ALA A 184 5.40 9.52 0.75
CA ALA A 184 5.34 10.00 -0.62
C ALA A 184 3.99 10.67 -0.87
N LYS A 185 4.03 11.94 -1.25
CA LYS A 185 2.83 12.69 -1.65
C LYS A 185 2.45 12.34 -3.07
N GLN A 186 1.22 12.68 -3.41
CA GLN A 186 0.68 12.35 -4.72
C GLN A 186 1.52 12.86 -5.90
N PRO A 187 2.04 14.11 -5.90
CA PRO A 187 2.92 14.57 -6.99
C PRO A 187 4.29 13.87 -7.04
N GLU A 188 4.68 13.14 -5.99
CA GLU A 188 5.91 12.34 -5.94
C GLU A 188 5.68 10.92 -6.44
N VAL A 189 4.47 10.36 -6.24
CA VAL A 189 4.03 9.07 -6.79
C VAL A 189 3.76 9.21 -8.29
N ASN A 190 2.83 10.09 -8.67
CA ASN A 190 2.49 10.37 -10.05
C ASN A 190 2.11 11.85 -10.21
N GLY A 191 2.95 12.60 -10.94
CA GLY A 191 2.73 14.04 -11.16
C GLY A 191 1.71 14.37 -12.25
N MET A 192 1.06 13.36 -12.84
CA MET A 192 -0.02 13.45 -13.83
C MET A 192 -1.40 13.27 -13.14
N PRO A 193 -2.59 13.37 -13.80
CA PRO A 193 -3.84 13.39 -13.03
C PRO A 193 -3.89 12.25 -12.02
N LEU A 194 -4.22 12.71 -10.82
CA LEU A 194 -4.01 12.13 -9.52
C LEU A 194 -4.44 10.65 -9.46
N PRO A 195 -3.55 9.70 -9.08
CA PRO A 195 -3.96 8.32 -8.83
C PRO A 195 -5.05 8.33 -7.76
N ARG A 196 -6.15 7.61 -7.97
CA ARG A 196 -7.26 7.61 -6.99
C ARG A 196 -6.77 7.08 -5.65
N ASP A 197 -6.05 5.98 -5.72
CA ASP A 197 -5.41 5.17 -4.70
C ASP A 197 -4.07 4.63 -5.21
N VAL A 198 -3.40 3.86 -4.35
CA VAL A 198 -2.24 3.05 -4.67
C VAL A 198 -2.58 1.66 -4.13
N ASP A 199 -2.71 0.67 -5.00
CA ASP A 199 -3.20 -0.69 -4.64
C ASP A 199 -2.06 -1.71 -4.59
N GLY A 200 -0.87 -1.27 -4.95
CA GLY A 200 0.32 -2.09 -4.90
C GLY A 200 1.51 -1.19 -4.74
N VAL A 201 2.50 -1.64 -3.96
CA VAL A 201 3.78 -0.95 -3.89
C VAL A 201 4.88 -1.99 -3.76
N GLU A 202 5.83 -1.95 -4.68
CA GLU A 202 7.11 -2.61 -4.57
C GLU A 202 8.17 -1.51 -4.46
N VAL A 203 9.18 -1.72 -3.61
CA VAL A 203 10.38 -0.90 -3.63
C VAL A 203 11.63 -1.74 -3.45
N TRP A 204 12.76 -1.23 -3.93
CA TRP A 204 14.09 -1.87 -3.94
C TRP A 204 14.36 -2.79 -5.14
N GLY A 205 13.51 -2.74 -6.17
CA GLY A 205 13.80 -3.34 -7.46
C GLY A 205 14.99 -2.75 -8.25
N PRO A 206 15.33 -3.34 -9.41
CA PRO A 206 16.40 -2.86 -10.28
C PRO A 206 16.03 -1.55 -10.98
N GLU A 207 17.06 -0.79 -11.36
CA GLU A 207 16.95 0.46 -12.11
C GLU A 207 17.53 0.32 -13.52
N PRO A 208 16.85 0.79 -14.59
CA PRO A 208 15.54 1.45 -14.56
C PRO A 208 14.41 0.46 -14.25
N GLY A 209 13.40 0.87 -13.48
CA GLY A 209 12.26 0.03 -13.07
C GLY A 209 11.34 -0.42 -14.22
N LEU A 210 11.69 -0.14 -15.48
CA LEU A 210 10.85 -0.44 -16.66
C LEU A 210 10.74 -1.92 -16.98
N THR A 211 11.65 -2.75 -16.46
CA THR A 211 11.54 -4.21 -16.59
C THR A 211 10.81 -4.83 -15.41
N GLY A 212 10.46 -4.01 -14.41
CA GLY A 212 10.05 -4.37 -13.07
C GLY A 212 10.85 -5.49 -12.44
N ASP A 213 10.49 -5.82 -11.22
CA ASP A 213 10.79 -7.14 -10.66
C ASP A 213 9.67 -7.73 -9.85
N ALA A 214 8.56 -6.99 -9.64
CA ALA A 214 7.35 -7.51 -9.04
C ALA A 214 6.95 -8.84 -9.69
N ASP A 215 7.14 -9.93 -8.96
CA ASP A 215 6.94 -11.29 -9.45
C ASP A 215 5.94 -12.09 -8.63
N ARG A 216 5.30 -11.44 -7.65
CA ARG A 216 4.12 -11.89 -6.94
C ARG A 216 3.05 -10.83 -7.05
N TYR A 217 1.81 -11.25 -7.32
CA TYR A 217 0.69 -10.33 -7.39
C TYR A 217 -0.62 -10.98 -6.90
N SER A 218 -1.55 -10.13 -6.47
CA SER A 218 -2.96 -10.48 -6.25
C SER A 218 -3.83 -9.73 -7.27
N LEU A 219 -5.04 -10.23 -7.49
CA LEU A 219 -6.03 -9.62 -8.38
C LEU A 219 -7.32 -9.42 -7.60
N GLU A 220 -8.16 -8.51 -8.07
CA GLU A 220 -9.51 -8.40 -7.53
C GLU A 220 -10.25 -9.74 -7.54
N LEU A 221 -10.93 -10.02 -6.44
CA LEU A 221 -11.79 -11.18 -6.24
C LEU A 221 -11.05 -12.52 -6.32
N ASP A 222 -10.07 -12.70 -5.46
CA ASP A 222 -9.30 -13.94 -5.23
C ASP A 222 -10.11 -15.25 -5.40
N PHE A 223 -11.35 -15.26 -4.87
CA PHE A 223 -12.19 -16.45 -4.85
C PHE A 223 -12.60 -16.93 -6.25
N GLU A 224 -12.70 -16.03 -7.24
CA GLU A 224 -13.13 -16.37 -8.60
C GLU A 224 -12.13 -17.29 -9.29
N THR A 225 -10.86 -17.04 -9.04
CA THR A 225 -9.76 -17.79 -9.64
C THR A 225 -9.30 -18.96 -8.76
N GLY A 226 -9.60 -18.87 -7.45
CA GLY A 226 -9.17 -19.84 -6.44
C GLY A 226 -7.72 -19.65 -5.98
N ALA A 227 -7.03 -18.64 -6.50
CA ALA A 227 -5.70 -18.21 -6.06
C ALA A 227 -5.79 -16.80 -5.48
N SER A 228 -5.10 -16.58 -4.36
CA SER A 228 -4.98 -15.25 -3.76
C SER A 228 -3.66 -14.58 -4.10
N ILE A 229 -2.63 -15.37 -4.39
CA ILE A 229 -1.33 -14.87 -4.85
C ILE A 229 -0.91 -15.69 -6.08
N TRP A 230 -0.51 -14.99 -7.12
CA TRP A 230 0.03 -15.51 -8.36
C TRP A 230 1.52 -15.25 -8.46
N ASN A 231 2.23 -16.13 -9.16
CA ASN A 231 3.55 -15.83 -9.69
C ASN A 231 3.41 -15.02 -10.98
N ALA A 232 4.40 -14.20 -11.34
CA ALA A 232 4.47 -13.53 -12.66
C ALA A 232 4.35 -14.50 -13.86
N SER A 233 4.69 -15.78 -13.64
CA SER A 233 4.50 -16.85 -14.63
C SER A 233 3.02 -17.20 -14.90
N GLY A 234 2.09 -16.62 -14.15
CA GLY A 234 0.65 -16.91 -14.17
C GLY A 234 0.29 -18.24 -13.51
N THR A 235 1.17 -18.80 -12.67
CA THR A 235 0.89 -19.98 -11.86
C THR A 235 0.44 -19.59 -10.45
N PRO A 236 -0.50 -20.32 -9.81
CA PRO A 236 -0.90 -20.02 -8.44
C PRO A 236 0.25 -20.25 -7.45
N TYR A 237 0.63 -19.20 -6.71
CA TYR A 237 1.62 -19.26 -5.64
C TYR A 237 0.97 -19.65 -4.30
N LEU A 238 -0.10 -18.94 -3.93
CA LEU A 238 -0.89 -19.19 -2.71
C LEU A 238 -2.38 -19.31 -3.04
N SER A 239 -3.00 -20.41 -2.60
CA SER A 239 -4.42 -20.66 -2.88
C SER A 239 -5.35 -19.85 -1.97
N HIS A 240 -6.49 -19.42 -2.51
CA HIS A 240 -7.50 -18.70 -1.73
C HIS A 240 -7.99 -19.47 -0.49
N PRO A 241 -8.26 -20.80 -0.53
CA PRO A 241 -8.62 -21.54 0.68
C PRO A 241 -7.57 -21.51 1.79
N MET A 242 -6.27 -21.40 1.45
CA MET A 242 -5.20 -21.29 2.45
C MET A 242 -5.25 -19.92 3.15
N VAL A 243 -5.41 -18.84 2.39
CA VAL A 243 -5.55 -17.48 2.93
C VAL A 243 -6.77 -17.38 3.83
N VAL A 244 -7.93 -17.87 3.39
CA VAL A 244 -9.13 -17.90 4.22
C VAL A 244 -8.91 -18.67 5.53
N SER A 245 -8.27 -19.85 5.47
CA SER A 245 -7.98 -20.62 6.68
C SER A 245 -6.99 -19.91 7.61
N ALA A 246 -6.04 -19.15 7.07
CA ALA A 246 -5.14 -18.32 7.86
C ALA A 246 -5.89 -17.20 8.57
N VAL A 247 -6.73 -16.45 7.87
CA VAL A 247 -7.57 -15.37 8.45
C VAL A 247 -8.49 -15.93 9.53
N GLU A 248 -9.23 -17.01 9.24
CA GLU A 248 -10.15 -17.63 10.20
C GLU A 248 -9.44 -18.21 11.44
N SER A 249 -8.15 -18.53 11.34
CA SER A 249 -7.37 -19.00 12.49
C SER A 249 -7.12 -17.91 13.54
N LEU A 250 -7.08 -16.64 13.13
CA LEU A 250 -6.88 -15.49 14.03
C LEU A 250 -8.18 -14.77 14.37
N LEU A 251 -9.06 -14.57 13.39
CA LEU A 251 -10.32 -13.82 13.56
C LEU A 251 -11.52 -14.71 13.93
N GLY A 252 -11.38 -16.03 13.83
CA GLY A 252 -12.49 -16.97 13.93
C GLY A 252 -13.24 -17.13 12.60
N MET A 253 -14.19 -18.06 12.56
CA MET A 253 -14.95 -18.34 11.33
C MET A 253 -15.69 -17.11 10.84
N ILE A 254 -15.69 -16.90 9.52
CA ILE A 254 -16.41 -15.78 8.90
C ILE A 254 -17.91 -15.98 9.10
N PRO A 255 -18.62 -15.03 9.73
CA PRO A 255 -20.06 -15.11 9.91
C PRO A 255 -20.78 -15.14 8.56
N GLY A 256 -21.86 -15.93 8.47
CA GLY A 256 -22.70 -15.97 7.26
C GLY A 256 -23.18 -14.60 6.73
N PRO A 257 -23.57 -13.62 7.58
CA PRO A 257 -23.97 -12.29 7.10
C PRO A 257 -22.81 -11.33 6.84
N ALA A 258 -21.56 -11.77 7.04
CA ALA A 258 -20.40 -10.94 6.75
C ALA A 258 -20.21 -10.82 5.24
N ILE A 259 -19.95 -9.61 4.77
CA ILE A 259 -20.00 -9.22 3.36
C ILE A 259 -18.82 -8.35 2.97
N LEU A 260 -18.30 -8.57 1.77
CA LEU A 260 -17.44 -7.65 1.03
C LEU A 260 -18.35 -6.62 0.32
N PRO A 261 -18.41 -5.36 0.76
CA PRO A 261 -19.50 -4.45 0.39
C PRO A 261 -19.54 -4.06 -1.10
N TYR A 262 -18.39 -3.96 -1.77
CA TYR A 262 -18.30 -3.56 -3.18
C TYR A 262 -18.78 -4.66 -4.12
N ASP A 263 -18.39 -5.89 -3.81
CA ASP A 263 -18.54 -7.03 -4.71
C ASP A 263 -19.73 -7.91 -4.35
N ASN A 264 -20.39 -7.59 -3.24
CA ASN A 264 -21.52 -8.32 -2.69
C ASN A 264 -21.20 -9.82 -2.53
N GLN A 265 -19.97 -10.10 -2.07
CA GLN A 265 -19.51 -11.45 -1.74
C GLN A 265 -19.70 -11.71 -0.26
N GLU A 266 -20.20 -12.89 0.08
CA GLU A 266 -20.52 -13.27 1.45
C GLU A 266 -19.59 -14.39 1.96
N SER A 267 -19.47 -14.48 3.28
CA SER A 267 -18.77 -15.59 3.93
C SER A 267 -17.31 -15.71 3.46
N ARG A 268 -16.82 -16.93 3.19
CA ARG A 268 -15.42 -17.20 2.80
C ARG A 268 -14.99 -16.51 1.50
N ASN A 269 -15.93 -16.19 0.61
CA ASN A 269 -15.64 -15.51 -0.65
C ASN A 269 -15.38 -14.00 -0.46
N ALA A 270 -15.67 -13.46 0.73
CA ALA A 270 -15.40 -12.05 1.05
C ALA A 270 -13.92 -11.77 1.34
N ILE A 271 -13.08 -12.81 1.43
CA ILE A 271 -11.64 -12.66 1.65
C ILE A 271 -10.98 -12.33 0.31
N ASN A 272 -10.31 -11.19 0.26
CA ASN A 272 -9.58 -10.67 -0.90
C ASN A 272 -8.30 -10.01 -0.41
N ILE A 273 -7.13 -10.37 -0.92
CA ILE A 273 -5.86 -9.72 -0.55
C ILE A 273 -5.80 -8.32 -1.18
N ASP A 274 -5.33 -7.34 -0.41
CA ASP A 274 -5.17 -5.95 -0.85
C ASP A 274 -3.76 -5.38 -0.62
N ALA A 275 -2.89 -6.13 0.03
CA ALA A 275 -1.52 -5.70 0.22
C ALA A 275 -0.65 -6.92 0.45
N LEU A 276 0.60 -6.87 -0.02
CA LEU A 276 1.46 -8.04 -0.03
C LEU A 276 2.93 -7.65 0.18
N MET A 277 3.64 -8.46 0.97
CA MET A 277 5.10 -8.60 0.93
C MET A 277 5.43 -10.09 1.00
N VAL A 278 6.52 -10.52 0.37
CA VAL A 278 6.92 -11.92 0.26
C VAL A 278 8.39 -12.13 0.64
N LEU A 279 8.63 -13.23 1.34
CA LEU A 279 9.95 -13.79 1.62
C LEU A 279 9.96 -15.27 1.23
N ASP A 280 10.42 -15.53 0.02
CA ASP A 280 10.63 -16.80 -0.64
C ASP A 280 12.09 -16.80 -1.09
N ASN A 281 12.96 -17.37 -0.26
CA ASN A 281 14.40 -17.42 -0.50
C ASN A 281 14.95 -18.85 -0.48
N THR A 282 14.06 -19.84 -0.34
CA THR A 282 14.40 -21.24 -0.12
C THR A 282 13.31 -22.10 -0.74
N GLY A 283 13.68 -23.13 -1.50
CA GLY A 283 12.68 -24.05 -2.06
C GLY A 283 12.41 -23.78 -3.54
N ASP A 284 11.18 -24.01 -3.96
CA ASP A 284 10.69 -23.82 -5.33
C ASP A 284 9.99 -22.45 -5.43
N THR A 285 10.62 -21.48 -6.08
CA THR A 285 10.10 -20.09 -6.20
C THR A 285 8.79 -19.98 -6.99
N GLU A 286 8.18 -21.08 -7.41
CA GLU A 286 6.85 -21.08 -8.03
C GLU A 286 5.78 -21.64 -7.07
N ARG A 287 6.13 -21.98 -5.83
CA ARG A 287 5.23 -22.60 -4.85
C ARG A 287 5.47 -22.03 -3.47
N PHE A 288 4.38 -21.70 -2.78
CA PHE A 288 4.44 -21.44 -1.36
C PHE A 288 4.73 -22.74 -0.59
N ASP A 289 5.97 -22.94 -0.14
CA ASP A 289 6.41 -24.19 0.49
C ASP A 289 7.24 -24.04 1.78
N GLU A 290 7.36 -25.16 2.48
CA GLU A 290 8.20 -25.26 3.68
C GLU A 290 9.68 -25.37 3.28
N ASP A 291 10.58 -24.79 4.08
CA ASP A 291 12.02 -24.90 3.83
C ASP A 291 12.43 -26.38 3.93
N PRO A 292 12.99 -26.99 2.86
CA PRO A 292 13.44 -28.38 2.88
C PRO A 292 14.50 -28.68 3.95
N ALA A 293 15.18 -27.66 4.50
CA ALA A 293 16.14 -27.77 5.58
C ALA A 293 15.53 -27.64 6.99
N GLY A 294 14.22 -27.44 7.12
CA GLY A 294 13.49 -27.40 8.38
C GLY A 294 13.32 -26.01 9.01
N GLY A 295 13.46 -24.93 8.23
CA GLY A 295 13.03 -23.58 8.58
C GLY A 295 11.52 -23.35 8.38
N SER A 296 11.07 -22.10 8.53
CA SER A 296 9.67 -21.71 8.30
C SER A 296 9.23 -21.81 6.82
N GLY A 297 10.20 -21.90 5.90
CA GLY A 297 9.94 -21.79 4.47
C GLY A 297 9.55 -20.38 4.08
N ASP A 298 8.74 -20.31 3.04
CA ASP A 298 8.20 -19.07 2.52
C ASP A 298 7.38 -18.35 3.56
N THR A 299 7.37 -17.03 3.52
CA THR A 299 6.54 -16.23 4.41
C THR A 299 5.95 -15.07 3.63
N VAL A 300 4.68 -14.79 3.86
CA VAL A 300 3.99 -13.61 3.32
C VAL A 300 3.49 -12.73 4.45
N ILE A 301 3.51 -11.42 4.23
CA ILE A 301 2.74 -10.44 5.02
C ILE A 301 1.65 -9.92 4.09
N PHE A 302 0.39 -9.87 4.55
CA PHE A 302 -0.71 -9.37 3.73
C PHE A 302 -1.80 -8.67 4.54
N SER A 303 -2.55 -7.79 3.90
CA SER A 303 -3.87 -7.32 4.34
C SER A 303 -4.98 -7.98 3.50
N ILE A 304 -6.22 -7.79 3.91
CA ILE A 304 -7.40 -8.18 3.13
C ILE A 304 -8.41 -7.02 3.09
N ARG A 305 -9.31 -6.95 2.11
CA ARG A 305 -10.41 -5.96 2.07
C ARG A 305 -11.21 -5.90 3.37
N GLN A 306 -11.81 -4.74 3.65
CA GLN A 306 -12.79 -4.65 4.74
C GLN A 306 -13.93 -5.66 4.54
N VAL A 307 -14.10 -6.54 5.51
CA VAL A 307 -15.24 -7.45 5.58
C VAL A 307 -16.19 -6.94 6.64
N VAL A 308 -17.35 -6.47 6.22
CA VAL A 308 -18.36 -5.87 7.09
C VAL A 308 -19.20 -6.96 7.72
N ASP A 309 -19.38 -6.91 9.04
CA ASP A 309 -20.35 -7.74 9.76
C ASP A 309 -21.29 -6.82 10.56
N PRO A 310 -22.52 -6.59 10.07
CA PRO A 310 -23.49 -5.76 10.77
C PRO A 310 -23.89 -6.29 12.16
N MET A 311 -23.60 -7.55 12.46
CA MET A 311 -23.86 -8.19 13.75
C MET A 311 -22.69 -8.04 14.74
N ASP A 312 -21.49 -7.72 14.26
CA ASP A 312 -20.36 -7.37 15.11
C ASP A 312 -20.61 -5.98 15.73
N ALA A 313 -20.30 -5.81 17.01
CA ALA A 313 -20.51 -4.55 17.72
C ALA A 313 -19.67 -3.39 17.14
N THR A 314 -18.58 -3.73 16.46
CA THR A 314 -17.68 -2.79 15.76
C THR A 314 -18.13 -2.52 14.32
N GLY A 315 -19.01 -3.36 13.77
CA GLY A 315 -19.48 -3.30 12.39
C GLY A 315 -18.61 -4.06 11.38
N TYR A 316 -17.48 -4.62 11.81
CA TYR A 316 -16.51 -5.30 10.95
C TYR A 316 -16.33 -6.73 11.42
N TYR A 317 -16.14 -7.68 10.50
CA TYR A 317 -15.42 -8.91 10.78
C TYR A 317 -13.92 -8.64 10.75
N ALA A 318 -13.44 -8.07 9.64
CA ALA A 318 -12.09 -7.54 9.42
C ALA A 318 -12.20 -6.07 9.01
N THR A 319 -11.33 -5.23 9.58
CA THR A 319 -11.31 -3.78 9.31
C THR A 319 -10.53 -3.44 8.06
N GLY A 320 -9.81 -4.39 7.49
CA GLY A 320 -8.94 -4.21 6.34
C GLY A 320 -7.57 -3.59 6.66
N SER A 321 -7.39 -3.18 7.92
CA SER A 321 -6.12 -2.71 8.46
C SER A 321 -5.34 -3.79 9.23
N GLU A 322 -5.86 -5.02 9.32
CA GLU A 322 -5.10 -6.13 9.92
C GLU A 322 -3.98 -6.59 8.98
N LEU A 323 -2.77 -6.78 9.52
CA LEU A 323 -1.66 -7.35 8.76
C LEU A 323 -1.36 -8.76 9.27
N PHE A 324 -1.60 -9.74 8.41
CA PHE A 324 -1.41 -11.15 8.66
C PHE A 324 0.00 -11.56 8.24
N VAL A 325 0.61 -12.48 8.99
CA VAL A 325 1.86 -13.14 8.64
C VAL A 325 1.56 -14.63 8.54
N LEU A 326 1.78 -15.21 7.36
CA LEU A 326 1.61 -16.64 7.09
C LEU A 326 2.94 -17.24 6.64
N ASP A 327 3.36 -18.34 7.26
CA ASP A 327 4.54 -19.10 6.84
C ASP A 327 4.20 -20.43 6.13
N GLY A 328 5.17 -20.99 5.42
CA GLY A 328 5.07 -22.23 4.64
C GLY A 328 4.74 -23.46 5.48
N LEU A 329 4.92 -23.41 6.80
CA LEU A 329 4.50 -24.46 7.75
C LEU A 329 3.03 -24.30 8.19
N GLY A 330 2.36 -23.24 7.76
CA GLY A 330 0.99 -22.89 8.14
C GLY A 330 0.89 -22.17 9.49
N GLY A 331 2.01 -21.63 10.01
CA GLY A 331 2.02 -20.73 11.15
C GLY A 331 1.41 -19.38 10.77
N VAL A 332 0.52 -18.88 11.63
CA VAL A 332 -0.21 -17.62 11.39
C VAL A 332 -0.10 -16.71 12.61
N SER A 333 0.15 -15.42 12.37
CA SER A 333 0.17 -14.38 13.41
C SER A 333 -0.19 -13.03 12.82
N PHE A 334 -0.52 -12.04 13.66
CA PHE A 334 -0.54 -10.64 13.23
C PHE A 334 0.88 -10.08 13.21
N LEU A 335 1.16 -9.16 12.28
CA LEU A 335 2.43 -8.46 12.23
C LEU A 335 2.63 -7.67 13.52
N LYS A 336 3.80 -7.84 14.14
CA LYS A 336 4.25 -6.98 15.24
C LYS A 336 5.23 -5.96 14.69
N HIS A 337 4.77 -4.71 14.59
CA HIS A 337 5.54 -3.61 14.01
C HIS A 337 5.06 -2.29 14.64
N GLY A 338 5.89 -1.24 14.60
CA GLY A 338 5.52 0.08 15.11
C GLY A 338 5.33 0.10 16.62
N GLY A 339 5.91 -0.86 17.36
CA GLY A 339 5.69 -1.01 18.80
C GLY A 339 4.32 -1.57 19.21
N HIS A 340 3.49 -2.01 18.28
CA HIS A 340 2.19 -2.64 18.54
C HIS A 340 2.00 -3.92 17.68
N VAL A 341 0.79 -4.47 17.70
CA VAL A 341 0.36 -5.58 16.85
C VAL A 341 -0.66 -5.03 15.86
N TRP A 342 -0.57 -5.39 14.59
CA TRP A 342 -1.50 -5.00 13.53
C TRP A 342 -2.74 -5.91 13.53
N ASP A 343 -3.49 -5.85 14.62
CA ASP A 343 -4.75 -6.57 14.80
C ASP A 343 -5.96 -5.62 14.70
N LYS A 344 -7.16 -6.21 14.72
CA LYS A 344 -8.42 -5.47 14.70
C LYS A 344 -8.56 -4.46 15.84
N ALA A 345 -7.99 -4.75 17.01
CA ALA A 345 -8.10 -3.86 18.16
C ALA A 345 -7.28 -2.59 17.93
N TYR A 346 -6.05 -2.73 17.44
CA TYR A 346 -5.20 -1.60 17.04
C TYR A 346 -5.86 -0.76 15.94
N ALA A 347 -6.37 -1.40 14.89
CA ALA A 347 -7.04 -0.71 13.79
C ALA A 347 -8.16 0.20 14.28
N LEU A 348 -9.05 -0.32 15.14
CA LEU A 348 -10.18 0.42 15.70
C LEU A 348 -9.77 1.55 16.67
N THR A 349 -8.62 1.45 17.34
CA THR A 349 -8.18 2.47 18.31
C THR A 349 -7.34 3.57 17.68
N ASP A 350 -6.52 3.23 16.70
CA ASP A 350 -5.44 4.09 16.23
C ASP A 350 -5.53 4.46 14.76
N LEU A 351 -6.18 3.63 13.93
CA LEU A 351 -6.30 3.83 12.48
C LEU A 351 -7.69 4.29 12.04
N SER A 352 -8.59 4.57 12.98
CA SER A 352 -9.92 5.08 12.66
C SER A 352 -9.84 6.51 12.16
N VAL A 353 -10.50 6.79 11.05
CA VAL A 353 -10.57 8.14 10.46
C VAL A 353 -11.48 9.01 11.34
N THR A 354 -11.03 10.22 11.64
CA THR A 354 -11.78 11.15 12.49
C THR A 354 -12.58 12.16 11.67
N GLY A 355 -13.69 12.65 12.23
CA GLY A 355 -14.49 13.71 11.62
C GLY A 355 -15.46 13.25 10.52
N MET A 356 -15.66 11.94 10.37
CA MET A 356 -16.64 11.40 9.43
C MET A 356 -18.06 11.59 9.94
N THR A 357 -18.79 12.52 9.30
CA THR A 357 -20.21 12.76 9.59
C THR A 357 -21.13 12.65 8.36
N PRO A 358 -21.08 11.55 7.56
CA PRO A 358 -22.06 11.33 6.51
C PRO A 358 -23.50 11.44 7.04
N GLY A 359 -24.32 12.28 6.40
CA GLY A 359 -25.72 12.43 6.80
C GLY A 359 -25.97 12.94 8.23
N GLY A 360 -24.95 13.44 8.93
CA GLY A 360 -25.06 13.98 10.29
C GLY A 360 -25.09 12.95 11.42
N PHE A 361 -24.71 11.69 11.15
CA PHE A 361 -24.44 10.69 12.20
C PHE A 361 -22.94 10.59 12.46
N ASP A 362 -22.57 10.23 13.69
CA ASP A 362 -21.18 9.90 14.02
C ASP A 362 -20.90 8.51 13.46
N TYR A 363 -20.20 8.47 12.33
CA TYR A 363 -19.76 7.22 11.73
C TYR A 363 -18.35 6.89 12.21
N HIS A 364 -18.11 5.61 12.44
CA HIS A 364 -16.79 5.06 12.69
C HIS A 364 -16.30 4.37 11.42
N GLY A 365 -15.07 4.63 11.01
CA GLY A 365 -14.46 3.99 9.85
C GLY A 365 -12.97 3.85 10.07
N VAL A 366 -12.42 2.74 9.63
CA VAL A 366 -10.99 2.44 9.63
C VAL A 366 -10.52 2.55 8.19
N ILE A 367 -9.28 3.02 7.97
CA ILE A 367 -8.63 2.88 6.66
C ILE A 367 -8.59 1.40 6.24
N ASP A 368 -8.68 1.13 4.95
CA ASP A 368 -8.47 -0.20 4.39
C ASP A 368 -7.08 -0.24 3.76
N ILE A 369 -6.18 -1.10 4.24
CA ILE A 369 -4.78 -1.06 3.78
C ILE A 369 -4.68 -1.71 2.41
N ASN A 370 -4.26 -0.91 1.42
CA ASN A 370 -4.26 -1.28 0.01
C ASN A 370 -2.87 -1.44 -0.59
N ALA A 371 -1.81 -1.24 0.18
CA ALA A 371 -0.45 -1.59 -0.25
C ALA A 371 0.46 -1.59 0.97
N ILE A 372 1.49 -2.42 0.98
CA ILE A 372 2.52 -2.44 2.03
C ILE A 372 3.89 -2.71 1.42
N GLU A 373 4.93 -2.11 2.00
CA GLU A 373 6.33 -2.44 1.74
C GLU A 373 7.19 -1.93 2.91
N ALA A 374 8.48 -2.23 2.96
CA ALA A 374 9.41 -1.74 3.94
C ALA A 374 10.47 -0.81 3.35
N ILE A 375 10.80 0.24 4.10
CA ILE A 375 11.91 1.15 3.82
C ILE A 375 12.83 1.31 5.03
N ALA A 376 14.06 1.73 4.77
CA ALA A 376 15.07 1.99 5.80
C ALA A 376 15.62 3.42 5.68
N GLN A 377 16.73 3.71 6.36
CA GLN A 377 17.47 4.95 6.14
C GLN A 377 18.65 4.74 5.20
N VAL A 378 19.13 5.84 4.63
CA VAL A 378 20.44 5.93 3.99
C VAL A 378 21.39 6.57 5.01
N PRO A 379 22.54 5.96 5.35
CA PRO A 379 23.47 6.56 6.31
C PRO A 379 23.92 7.95 5.84
N GLU A 380 23.79 8.97 6.69
CA GLU A 380 24.33 10.28 6.37
C GLU A 380 25.86 10.17 6.16
N PRO A 381 26.40 10.70 5.03
CA PRO A 381 27.84 10.68 4.76
C PRO A 381 28.68 11.29 5.89
N ALA A 382 28.10 12.26 6.62
CA ALA A 382 28.75 12.95 7.74
C ALA A 382 29.06 12.02 8.92
N GLY A 383 28.22 11.00 9.18
CA GLY A 383 28.44 10.05 10.29
C GLY A 383 29.71 9.24 10.09
N LEU A 384 29.97 8.79 8.85
CA LEU A 384 31.16 8.02 8.50
C LEU A 384 32.43 8.88 8.55
N VAL A 385 32.34 10.14 8.11
CA VAL A 385 33.45 11.11 8.19
C VAL A 385 33.79 11.46 9.64
N LEU A 386 32.79 11.64 10.51
CA LEU A 386 33.02 11.90 11.95
C LEU A 386 33.62 10.69 12.66
N LEU A 387 33.19 9.48 12.31
CA LEU A 387 33.69 8.24 12.90
C LEU A 387 35.15 7.99 12.49
N VAL A 388 35.46 8.12 11.19
CA VAL A 388 36.83 8.04 10.67
C VAL A 388 37.71 9.16 11.22
N GLY A 389 37.19 10.39 11.29
CA GLY A 389 37.87 11.54 11.89
C GLY A 389 38.18 11.34 13.37
N GLY A 390 37.24 10.74 14.13
CA GLY A 390 37.41 10.39 15.53
C GLY A 390 38.49 9.32 15.75
N PHE A 391 38.51 8.26 14.94
CA PHE A 391 39.56 7.24 14.99
C PHE A 391 40.94 7.80 14.62
N MET A 392 41.02 8.67 13.63
CA MET A 392 42.26 9.36 13.25
C MET A 392 42.77 10.28 14.38
N ALA A 393 41.88 11.04 15.03
CA ALA A 393 42.24 11.90 16.16
C ALA A 393 42.72 11.11 17.38
N MET A 394 42.13 9.93 17.65
CA MET A 394 42.59 9.01 18.69
C MET A 394 43.94 8.36 18.36
N ALA A 395 44.18 7.99 17.10
CA ALA A 395 45.47 7.46 16.66
C ALA A 395 46.61 8.49 16.82
N VAL A 396 46.34 9.77 16.48
CA VAL A 396 47.32 10.85 16.60
C VAL A 396 47.62 11.19 18.07
N THR A 397 46.64 11.16 18.95
CA THR A 397 46.87 11.39 20.40
C THR A 397 47.63 10.25 21.05
N ARG A 398 47.38 8.99 20.64
CA ARG A 398 48.13 7.82 21.14
C ARG A 398 49.59 7.79 20.69
N TRP A 399 49.89 8.32 19.50
CA TRP A 399 51.27 8.42 18.98
C TRP A 399 52.11 9.53 19.65
N ARG A 400 51.47 10.51 20.30
CA ARG A 400 52.17 11.61 21.01
C ARG A 400 52.48 11.31 22.48
N LEU A 401 51.98 10.20 23.02
CA LEU A 401 52.09 9.85 24.44
C LEU A 401 52.98 8.61 24.71
N GLY A 402 53.57 8.02 23.68
CA GLY A 402 54.65 7.03 23.78
C GLY A 402 55.93 7.60 23.20
#